data_AF-A0A1W1VK22-F1
#
_entry.id   AF-A0A1W1VK22-F1
#
_cell.length_a   1.000
_cell.length_b   1.000
_cell.length_c   1.000
_cell.angle_alpha   90.00
_cell.angle_beta   90.00
_cell.angle_gamma   90.00
#
_symmetry.space_group_name_H-M   'P 1'
#
loop_
_entity.id
_entity.type
_entity.pdbx_description
1 polymer ?
#
loop_
_entity_poly.entity_id
_entity_poly.type
_entity_poly.pdbx_seq_one_letter_code
_entity_poly.pdbx_strand_id
1 'polypeptide(L)'
;MTQFVYVLEDKNTHLLKIGISLDPEFRAKQVGKEFGTDVVVAGVLKVDDARRTEQFLHSMFSERRVVGEWFELTEKQKGYLLAYFIDKPQKRDARGTKAPPKRRPPALPRRTDFALQKLQGGSWSILTPDGMVGSVQLKEGGNSLGLEIKSREQIEALRGILDALDLELVAVPKKNV
;
A
#
# COMPACT_ATOMS: atom_id res chain seq x y z
N MET A 1 12.08 29.41 -6.02
CA MET A 1 12.26 28.92 -4.63
C MET A 1 12.14 27.41 -4.66
N THR A 2 12.96 26.68 -3.89
CA THR A 2 12.91 25.20 -3.86
C THR A 2 11.80 24.76 -2.92
N GLN A 3 10.82 23.99 -3.42
CA GLN A 3 9.77 23.37 -2.60
C GLN A 3 10.06 21.88 -2.38
N PHE A 4 9.61 21.35 -1.26
CA PHE A 4 9.74 19.94 -0.90
C PHE A 4 8.38 19.28 -0.92
N VAL A 5 8.32 18.05 -1.42
CA VAL A 5 7.19 17.16 -1.16
C VAL A 5 7.45 16.48 0.16
N TYR A 6 6.46 16.40 1.03
CA TYR A 6 6.58 15.77 2.34
C TYR A 6 5.45 14.78 2.60
N VAL A 7 5.72 13.88 3.54
CA VAL A 7 4.72 13.01 4.17
C VAL A 7 4.71 13.31 5.65
N LEU A 8 3.54 13.61 6.19
CA LEU A 8 3.32 13.65 7.63
C LEU A 8 2.58 12.39 8.06
N GLU A 9 2.80 11.99 9.30
CA GLU A 9 2.07 10.92 9.96
C GLU A 9 1.44 11.48 11.23
N ASP A 10 0.13 11.30 11.37
CA ASP A 10 -0.57 11.46 12.65
C ASP A 10 -0.27 10.24 13.52
N LYS A 11 0.30 10.44 14.71
CA LYS A 11 0.66 9.35 15.63
C LYS A 11 -0.53 8.68 16.32
N ASN A 12 -1.67 9.35 16.38
CA ASN A 12 -2.88 8.81 17.01
C ASN A 12 -3.67 7.94 16.03
N THR A 13 -3.81 8.41 14.78
CA THR A 13 -4.65 7.76 13.76
C THR A 13 -3.85 6.95 12.73
N HIS A 14 -2.53 7.12 12.68
CA HIS A 14 -1.64 6.58 11.64
C HIS A 14 -1.99 7.01 10.20
N LEU A 15 -2.85 8.02 10.03
CA LEU A 15 -3.14 8.61 8.74
C LEU A 15 -1.93 9.37 8.23
N LEU A 16 -1.73 9.30 6.91
CA LEU A 16 -0.61 9.94 6.23
C LEU A 16 -1.08 11.14 5.41
N LYS A 17 -0.42 12.29 5.57
CA LYS A 17 -0.68 13.48 4.77
C LYS A 17 0.43 13.71 3.76
N ILE A 18 0.09 13.84 2.48
CA ILE A 18 1.05 14.16 1.42
C ILE A 18 0.85 15.62 1.00
N GLY A 19 1.91 16.43 1.08
CA GLY A 19 1.81 17.85 0.72
C GLY A 19 3.13 18.46 0.25
N ILE A 20 3.09 19.76 -0.03
CA ILE A 20 4.24 20.55 -0.48
C ILE A 20 4.49 21.69 0.49
N SER A 21 5.75 21.91 0.88
CA SER A 21 6.15 23.06 1.69
C SER A 21 7.59 23.49 1.40
N LEU A 22 7.91 24.75 1.72
CA LEU A 22 9.30 25.20 1.82
C LEU A 22 9.96 24.68 3.10
N ASP A 23 9.17 24.48 4.15
CA ASP A 23 9.57 23.99 5.46
C ASP A 23 8.54 22.95 5.97
N PRO A 24 8.80 21.65 5.74
CA PRO A 24 7.92 20.57 6.20
C PRO A 24 7.81 20.46 7.73
N GLU A 25 8.88 20.77 8.46
CA GLU A 25 8.94 20.73 9.93
C GLU A 25 8.01 21.78 10.54
N PHE A 26 8.09 23.02 10.04
CA PHE A 26 7.18 24.09 10.45
C PHE A 26 5.73 23.73 10.09
N ARG A 27 5.50 23.16 8.90
CA ARG A 27 4.16 22.74 8.47
C ARG A 27 3.59 21.63 9.35
N ALA A 28 4.41 20.65 9.77
CA ALA A 28 4.00 19.61 10.70
C ALA A 28 3.50 20.20 12.03
N LYS A 29 4.27 21.14 12.62
CA LYS A 29 3.87 21.84 13.84
C LYS A 29 2.58 22.64 13.67
N GLN A 30 2.40 23.31 12.54
CA GLN A 30 1.18 24.06 12.26
C GLN A 30 -0.04 23.13 12.15
N VAL A 31 0.08 22.03 11.40
CA VAL A 31 -0.99 21.04 11.25
C VAL A 31 -1.33 20.41 12.60
N GLY A 32 -0.32 20.04 13.41
CA GLY A 32 -0.56 19.50 14.75
C GLY A 32 -1.33 20.48 15.66
N LYS A 33 -1.03 21.78 15.58
CA LYS A 33 -1.78 22.82 16.32
C LYS A 33 -3.20 23.03 15.78
N GLU A 34 -3.38 23.02 14.47
CA GLU A 34 -4.67 23.28 13.80
C GLU A 34 -5.69 22.17 14.07
N PHE A 35 -5.23 20.91 14.09
CA PHE A 35 -6.07 19.73 14.27
C PHE A 35 -6.00 19.13 15.69
N GLY A 36 -5.18 19.70 16.57
CA GLY A 36 -4.99 19.21 17.94
C GLY A 36 -4.45 17.77 18.00
N THR A 37 -3.62 17.38 17.03
CA THR A 37 -3.07 16.02 16.91
C THR A 37 -1.55 16.02 16.89
N ASP A 38 -0.94 14.89 17.25
CA ASP A 38 0.51 14.73 17.23
C ASP A 38 0.97 14.29 15.85
N VAL A 39 1.56 15.23 15.10
CA VAL A 39 1.95 15.03 13.71
C VAL A 39 3.45 15.11 13.59
N VAL A 40 4.05 14.08 12.99
CA VAL A 40 5.49 14.03 12.70
C VAL A 40 5.75 14.01 11.20
N VAL A 41 6.95 14.44 10.81
CA VAL A 41 7.43 14.29 9.44
C VAL A 41 7.92 12.86 9.24
N ALA A 42 7.25 12.10 8.38
CA ALA A 42 7.62 10.72 8.05
C ALA A 42 8.57 10.65 6.84
N GLY A 43 8.55 11.64 5.95
CA GLY A 43 9.45 11.70 4.80
C GLY A 43 9.49 13.08 4.15
N VAL A 44 10.65 13.44 3.61
CA VAL A 44 10.85 14.70 2.86
C VAL A 44 11.63 14.42 1.58
N LEU A 45 11.14 14.91 0.46
CA LEU A 45 11.76 14.74 -0.85
C LEU A 45 11.90 16.09 -1.54
N LYS A 46 13.15 16.44 -1.87
CA LYS A 46 13.46 17.56 -2.75
C LYS A 46 13.32 17.10 -4.20
N VAL A 47 12.50 17.81 -4.96
CA VAL A 47 12.27 17.54 -6.39
C VAL A 47 12.26 18.84 -7.19
N ASP A 48 12.52 18.73 -8.49
CA ASP A 48 12.50 19.88 -9.40
C ASP A 48 11.06 20.43 -9.60
N ASP A 49 10.08 19.53 -9.62
CA ASP A 49 8.66 19.84 -9.76
C ASP A 49 7.86 19.18 -8.64
N ALA A 50 7.70 19.93 -7.55
CA ALA A 50 6.99 19.48 -6.36
C ALA A 50 5.51 19.24 -6.63
N ARG A 51 4.87 20.13 -7.40
CA ARG A 51 3.44 20.04 -7.73
C ARG A 51 3.13 18.80 -8.54
N ARG A 52 3.92 18.51 -9.57
CA ARG A 52 3.72 17.31 -10.38
C ARG A 52 3.96 16.03 -9.59
N THR A 53 4.96 16.03 -8.70
CA THR A 53 5.29 14.87 -7.87
C THR A 53 4.19 14.60 -6.83
N GLU A 54 3.69 15.64 -6.18
CA GLU A 54 2.57 15.54 -5.23
C GLU A 54 1.29 15.05 -5.91
N GLN A 55 0.90 15.64 -7.05
CA GLN A 55 -0.25 15.18 -7.84
C GLN A 55 -0.13 13.71 -8.25
N PHE A 56 1.08 13.27 -8.64
CA PHE A 56 1.35 11.87 -8.95
C PHE A 56 1.11 10.95 -7.74
N LEU A 57 1.65 11.30 -6.56
CA LEU A 57 1.46 10.52 -5.34
C LEU A 57 0.00 10.51 -4.90
N HIS A 58 -0.69 11.65 -4.98
CA HIS A 58 -2.13 11.75 -4.71
C HIS A 58 -2.96 10.87 -5.64
N SER A 59 -2.60 10.83 -6.93
CA SER A 59 -3.29 9.98 -7.91
C SER A 59 -3.05 8.50 -7.62
N MET A 60 -1.81 8.14 -7.25
CA MET A 60 -1.40 6.78 -6.90
C MET A 60 -2.18 6.21 -5.70
N PHE A 61 -2.50 7.03 -4.71
CA PHE A 61 -3.24 6.63 -3.51
C PHE A 61 -4.67 7.19 -3.44
N SER A 62 -5.23 7.62 -4.57
CA SER A 62 -6.54 8.30 -4.62
C SER A 62 -7.68 7.50 -4.00
N GLU A 63 -7.70 6.17 -4.20
CA GLU A 63 -8.68 5.26 -3.61
C GLU A 63 -8.60 5.14 -2.07
N ARG A 64 -7.51 5.63 -1.47
CA ARG A 64 -7.24 5.58 -0.04
C ARG A 64 -7.33 6.94 0.63
N ARG A 65 -7.79 7.95 -0.10
CA ARG A 65 -7.99 9.31 0.42
C ARG A 65 -9.19 9.32 1.37
N VAL A 66 -8.95 9.72 2.61
CA VAL A 66 -10.00 9.84 3.64
C VAL A 66 -10.61 11.23 3.58
N VAL A 67 -9.79 12.26 3.78
CA VAL A 67 -10.24 13.66 3.78
C VAL A 67 -9.12 14.60 3.33
N GLY A 68 -9.42 15.47 2.37
CA GLY A 68 -8.45 16.41 1.81
C GLY A 68 -7.21 15.72 1.25
N GLU A 69 -6.08 15.87 1.95
CA GLU A 69 -4.79 15.28 1.57
C GLU A 69 -4.33 14.16 2.52
N TRP A 70 -5.25 13.64 3.35
CA TRP A 70 -4.99 12.54 4.28
C TRP A 70 -5.39 11.20 3.66
N PHE A 71 -4.55 10.19 3.84
CA PHE A 71 -4.67 8.87 3.27
C PHE A 71 -4.54 7.78 4.34
N GLU A 72 -5.39 6.76 4.22
CA GLU A 72 -5.34 5.55 5.04
C GLU A 72 -4.60 4.46 4.26
N LEU A 73 -3.33 4.24 4.58
CA LEU A 73 -2.48 3.28 3.88
C LEU A 73 -2.21 2.07 4.76
N THR A 74 -2.20 0.88 4.15
CA THR A 74 -1.69 -0.32 4.84
C THR A 74 -0.18 -0.18 5.08
N GLU A 75 0.38 -0.92 6.03
CA GLU A 75 1.83 -0.90 6.32
C GLU A 75 2.69 -1.17 5.08
N LYS A 76 2.25 -2.08 4.20
CA LYS A 76 2.92 -2.35 2.92
C LYS A 76 2.91 -1.12 1.99
N GLN A 77 1.77 -0.44 1.87
CA GLN A 77 1.63 0.77 1.05
C GLN A 77 2.42 1.94 1.61
N LYS A 78 2.39 2.12 2.93
CA LYS A 78 3.24 3.07 3.66
C LYS A 78 4.71 2.80 3.40
N GLY A 79 5.14 1.53 3.44
CA GLY A 79 6.50 1.13 3.07
C GLY A 79 6.88 1.54 1.64
N TYR A 80 6.00 1.32 0.66
CA TYR A 80 6.24 1.77 -0.72
C TYR A 80 6.33 3.29 -0.83
N LEU A 81 5.43 4.01 -0.15
CA LEU A 81 5.46 5.47 -0.13
C LEU A 81 6.77 5.95 0.46
N LEU A 82 7.17 5.50 1.65
CA LEU A 82 8.39 5.97 2.32
C LEU A 82 9.66 5.55 1.58
N ALA A 83 9.68 4.40 0.92
CA ALA A 83 10.79 4.01 0.05
C ALA A 83 11.03 5.01 -1.09
N TYR A 84 9.97 5.64 -1.61
CA TYR A 84 10.07 6.71 -2.62
C TYR A 84 10.84 7.95 -2.11
N PHE A 85 10.86 8.16 -0.79
CA PHE A 85 11.55 9.27 -0.13
C PHE A 85 12.98 8.92 0.29
N ILE A 86 13.31 7.64 0.44
CA ILE A 86 14.65 7.17 0.84
C ILE A 86 15.59 7.03 -0.38
N ASP A 87 15.06 6.63 -1.54
CA ASP A 87 15.89 6.08 -2.63
C ASP A 87 16.21 7.06 -3.79
N LYS A 88 16.08 8.37 -3.56
CA LYS A 88 16.56 9.36 -4.53
C LYS A 88 17.88 9.98 -4.06
N PRO A 89 19.04 9.42 -4.45
CA PRO A 89 20.29 10.16 -4.33
C PRO A 89 20.11 11.47 -5.10
N GLN A 90 20.34 12.60 -4.41
CA GLN A 90 20.39 13.91 -5.06
C GLN A 90 21.51 13.86 -6.10
N LYS A 91 21.18 13.60 -7.37
CA LYS A 91 22.15 13.70 -8.46
C LYS A 91 22.57 15.16 -8.55
N ARG A 92 23.76 15.46 -8.05
CA ARG A 92 24.51 16.64 -8.46
C ARG A 92 25.29 16.26 -9.72
N ASP A 93 25.11 16.99 -10.82
CA ASP A 93 26.11 17.05 -11.86
C ASP A 93 26.48 18.50 -12.22
N ALA A 94 27.78 18.72 -12.46
CA ALA A 94 28.46 20.01 -12.53
C ALA A 94 28.09 20.91 -13.74
N ARG A 95 27.01 20.60 -14.48
CA ARG A 95 26.66 21.26 -15.75
C ARG A 95 25.16 21.49 -16.00
N GLY A 96 24.30 21.30 -14.99
CA GLY A 96 23.00 21.99 -14.95
C GLY A 96 21.95 21.67 -16.03
N THR A 97 22.02 20.55 -16.75
CA THR A 97 20.88 20.09 -17.57
C THR A 97 20.78 18.58 -17.60
N LYS A 98 19.71 17.98 -17.04
CA LYS A 98 19.16 16.70 -17.53
C LYS A 98 17.66 16.54 -17.30
N ALA A 99 17.02 16.04 -18.36
CA ALA A 99 15.64 15.64 -18.50
C ALA A 99 15.19 14.60 -17.44
N PRO A 100 13.87 14.52 -17.13
CA PRO A 100 13.33 13.64 -16.10
C PRO A 100 13.62 12.17 -16.40
N PRO A 101 13.86 11.33 -15.37
CA PRO A 101 14.15 9.92 -15.55
C PRO A 101 12.94 9.17 -16.12
N LYS A 102 13.12 8.55 -17.30
CA LYS A 102 12.20 7.59 -17.92
C LYS A 102 12.19 6.23 -17.19
N ARG A 103 12.15 6.20 -15.85
CA ARG A 103 12.00 4.93 -15.13
C ARG A 103 10.73 4.99 -14.30
N ARG A 104 9.78 4.11 -14.67
CA ARG A 104 8.58 3.86 -13.88
C ARG A 104 9.04 3.41 -12.48
N PRO A 105 8.42 3.89 -11.39
CA PRO A 105 8.59 3.26 -10.08
C PRO A 105 8.28 1.75 -10.21
N PRO A 106 8.77 0.91 -9.27
CA PRO A 106 8.32 -0.47 -9.20
C PRO A 106 6.79 -0.46 -9.26
N ALA A 107 6.21 -1.29 -10.14
CA ALA A 107 4.77 -1.38 -10.24
C ALA A 107 4.24 -1.66 -8.84
N LEU A 108 3.29 -0.84 -8.36
CA LEU A 108 2.49 -1.25 -7.23
C LEU A 108 1.96 -2.66 -7.56
N PRO A 109 2.04 -3.63 -6.64
CA PRO A 109 1.33 -4.88 -6.84
C PRO A 109 -0.11 -4.49 -7.16
N ARG A 110 -0.59 -4.88 -8.33
CA ARG A 110 -1.96 -4.56 -8.70
C ARG A 110 -2.86 -5.28 -7.70
N ARG A 111 -4.05 -4.74 -7.48
CA ARG A 111 -5.07 -5.23 -6.55
C ARG A 111 -5.43 -6.74 -6.72
N THR A 112 -4.87 -7.41 -7.73
CA THR A 112 -5.05 -8.82 -8.08
C THR A 112 -3.77 -9.39 -8.72
N ASP A 113 -2.76 -9.73 -7.93
CA ASP A 113 -1.72 -10.67 -8.40
C ASP A 113 -2.05 -12.11 -7.97
N PHE A 114 -3.16 -12.29 -7.24
CA PHE A 114 -3.73 -13.60 -6.95
C PHE A 114 -4.75 -13.95 -8.02
N ALA A 115 -4.48 -15.01 -8.79
CA ALA A 115 -5.43 -15.57 -9.72
C ALA A 115 -5.99 -16.88 -9.16
N LEU A 116 -7.31 -17.03 -9.18
CA LEU A 116 -7.97 -18.31 -8.95
C LEU A 116 -8.12 -19.01 -10.29
N GLN A 117 -7.44 -20.13 -10.47
CA GLN A 117 -7.59 -20.98 -11.66
C GLN A 117 -8.48 -22.16 -11.32
N LYS A 118 -9.63 -22.29 -11.99
CA LYS A 118 -10.52 -23.45 -11.83
C LYS A 118 -9.85 -24.70 -12.41
N LEU A 119 -9.67 -25.72 -11.60
CA LEU A 119 -9.28 -27.07 -11.99
C LEU A 119 -10.54 -27.92 -12.24
N GLN A 120 -10.37 -29.02 -12.97
CA GLN A 120 -11.45 -30.00 -13.15
C GLN A 120 -11.90 -30.56 -11.79
N GLY A 121 -13.20 -30.80 -11.62
CA GLY A 121 -13.77 -31.39 -10.39
C GLY A 121 -14.06 -30.42 -9.24
N GLY A 122 -14.29 -29.12 -9.52
CA GLY A 122 -14.67 -28.14 -8.48
C GLY A 122 -13.51 -27.65 -7.60
N SER A 123 -12.28 -28.02 -7.96
CA SER A 123 -11.06 -27.56 -7.31
C SER A 123 -10.56 -26.26 -7.95
N TRP A 124 -9.89 -25.40 -7.19
CA TRP A 124 -9.33 -24.13 -7.63
C TRP A 124 -7.89 -24.00 -7.13
N SER A 125 -6.98 -23.49 -7.95
CA SER A 125 -5.63 -23.16 -7.53
C SER A 125 -5.51 -21.68 -7.23
N ILE A 126 -4.81 -21.33 -6.15
CA ILE A 126 -4.36 -19.97 -5.84
C ILE A 126 -2.98 -19.79 -6.44
N LEU A 127 -2.86 -18.85 -7.38
CA LEU A 127 -1.62 -18.52 -8.07
C LEU A 127 -1.08 -17.17 -7.58
N THR A 128 0.22 -17.09 -7.32
CA THR A 128 0.98 -15.83 -7.17
C THR A 128 1.87 -15.62 -8.39
N PRO A 129 2.48 -14.43 -8.57
CA PRO A 129 3.48 -14.18 -9.61
C PRO A 129 4.69 -15.13 -9.56
N ASP A 130 4.97 -15.69 -8.39
CA ASP A 130 6.10 -16.60 -8.14
C ASP A 130 5.72 -18.10 -8.26
N GLY A 131 4.44 -18.43 -8.47
CA GLY A 131 3.98 -19.81 -8.67
C GLY A 131 2.67 -20.17 -7.97
N MET A 132 2.31 -21.47 -8.00
CA MET A 132 1.11 -21.98 -7.31
C MET A 132 1.39 -22.12 -5.81
N VAL A 133 0.56 -21.49 -4.97
CA VAL A 133 0.72 -21.48 -3.50
C VAL A 133 -0.28 -22.38 -2.75
N GLY A 134 -1.36 -22.80 -3.42
CA GLY A 134 -2.33 -23.70 -2.80
C GLY A 134 -3.49 -24.08 -3.70
N SER A 135 -4.32 -24.99 -3.20
CA SER A 135 -5.57 -25.39 -3.84
C SER A 135 -6.74 -25.34 -2.85
N VAL A 136 -7.94 -25.07 -3.38
CA VAL A 136 -9.21 -24.93 -2.67
C VAL A 136 -10.20 -25.88 -3.33
N GLN A 137 -10.87 -26.73 -2.56
CA GLN A 137 -11.95 -27.58 -3.10
C GLN A 137 -13.30 -27.00 -2.74
N LEU A 138 -14.14 -26.72 -3.73
CA LEU A 138 -15.55 -26.45 -3.50
C LEU A 138 -16.30 -27.78 -3.39
N LYS A 139 -16.91 -28.03 -2.24
CA LYS A 139 -17.98 -29.04 -2.13
C LYS A 139 -19.31 -28.33 -2.39
N GLU A 140 -19.96 -28.65 -3.51
CA GLU A 140 -21.35 -28.25 -3.72
C GLU A 140 -22.23 -28.98 -2.70
N GLY A 141 -22.91 -28.23 -1.83
CA GLY A 141 -23.81 -28.81 -0.83
C GLY A 141 -24.03 -28.03 0.47
N GLY A 142 -23.41 -26.87 0.67
CA GLY A 142 -23.68 -26.02 1.84
C GLY A 142 -23.09 -24.63 1.69
N ASN A 143 -23.67 -23.64 2.36
CA ASN A 143 -23.21 -22.23 2.42
C ASN A 143 -21.84 -22.05 3.12
N SER A 144 -20.96 -23.05 3.05
CA SER A 144 -19.68 -23.09 3.76
C SER A 144 -18.56 -23.50 2.81
N LEU A 145 -17.58 -22.62 2.64
CA LEU A 145 -16.33 -22.89 1.95
C LEU A 145 -15.42 -23.70 2.88
N GLY A 146 -15.20 -24.98 2.55
CA GLY A 146 -14.25 -25.83 3.28
C GLY A 146 -12.84 -25.64 2.73
N LEU A 147 -11.99 -24.92 3.46
CA LEU A 147 -10.56 -24.77 3.16
C LEU A 147 -9.74 -25.69 4.08
N GLU A 148 -9.07 -26.68 3.50
CA GLU A 148 -8.09 -27.49 4.23
C GLU A 148 -6.74 -26.77 4.22
N ILE A 149 -6.44 -26.05 5.30
CA ILE A 149 -5.19 -25.31 5.46
C ILE A 149 -4.14 -26.23 6.10
N LYS A 150 -3.05 -26.49 5.37
CA LYS A 150 -1.95 -27.40 5.76
C LYS A 150 -0.68 -26.69 6.17
N SER A 151 -0.54 -25.39 5.86
CA SER A 151 0.63 -24.61 6.24
C SER A 151 0.28 -23.19 6.67
N ARG A 152 1.21 -22.56 7.39
CA ARG A 152 1.08 -21.17 7.84
C ARG A 152 1.12 -20.18 6.67
N GLU A 153 1.86 -20.48 5.60
CA GLU A 153 1.85 -19.62 4.39
C GLU A 153 0.47 -19.59 3.73
N GLN A 154 -0.27 -20.69 3.76
CA GLN A 154 -1.64 -20.75 3.22
C GLN A 154 -2.62 -19.88 4.02
N ILE A 155 -2.44 -19.76 5.33
CA ILE A 155 -3.24 -18.86 6.18
C ILE A 155 -2.99 -17.40 5.78
N GLU A 156 -1.73 -17.01 5.62
CA GLU A 156 -1.36 -15.64 5.25
C GLU A 156 -1.85 -15.29 3.83
N ALA A 157 -1.75 -16.23 2.88
CA ALA A 157 -2.27 -16.06 1.54
C ALA A 157 -3.80 -15.91 1.52
N LEU A 158 -4.52 -16.70 2.32
CA LEU A 158 -5.97 -16.61 2.46
C LEU A 158 -6.41 -15.30 3.11
N ARG A 159 -5.71 -14.83 4.13
CA ARG A 159 -5.96 -13.50 4.73
C ARG A 159 -5.82 -12.40 3.70
N GLY A 160 -4.78 -12.43 2.89
CA GLY A 160 -4.60 -11.44 1.80
C GLY A 160 -5.73 -11.46 0.76
N ILE A 161 -6.31 -12.62 0.48
CA ILE A 161 -7.46 -12.75 -0.44
C ILE A 161 -8.75 -12.25 0.21
N LEU A 162 -8.97 -12.59 1.48
CA LEU A 162 -10.15 -12.20 2.25
C LEU A 162 -10.19 -10.69 2.50
N ASP A 163 -9.05 -10.07 2.85
CA ASP A 163 -8.91 -8.62 2.99
C ASP A 163 -9.19 -7.88 1.67
N ALA A 164 -8.85 -8.50 0.53
CA ALA A 164 -9.13 -7.91 -0.79
C ALA A 164 -10.62 -7.98 -1.18
N LEU A 165 -11.38 -8.89 -0.57
CA LEU A 165 -12.78 -9.16 -0.86
C LEU A 165 -13.75 -8.67 0.24
N ASP A 166 -13.22 -8.06 1.32
CA ASP A 166 -14.00 -7.64 2.50
C ASP A 166 -14.79 -8.80 3.14
N LEU A 167 -14.13 -9.96 3.24
CA LEU A 167 -14.72 -11.19 3.80
C LEU A 167 -13.97 -11.59 5.08
N GLU A 168 -14.69 -12.11 6.08
CA GLU A 168 -14.08 -12.60 7.32
C GLU A 168 -13.79 -14.11 7.29
N LEU A 169 -12.64 -14.51 7.86
CA LEU A 169 -12.28 -15.92 8.04
C LEU A 169 -12.95 -16.47 9.32
N VAL A 170 -13.98 -17.30 9.18
CA VAL A 170 -14.58 -18.03 10.31
C VAL A 170 -13.96 -19.42 10.42
N ALA A 171 -13.15 -19.64 11.47
CA ALA A 171 -12.59 -20.95 11.76
C ALA A 171 -13.64 -21.86 12.42
N VAL A 172 -14.05 -22.94 11.72
CA VAL A 172 -14.95 -23.96 12.27
C VAL A 172 -14.09 -25.13 12.78
N PRO A 173 -14.14 -25.48 14.08
CA PRO A 173 -13.39 -26.62 14.60
C PRO A 173 -13.89 -27.91 13.94
N LYS A 174 -12.96 -28.76 13.46
CA LYS A 174 -13.28 -30.11 12.98
C LYS A 174 -13.96 -30.87 14.13
N LYS A 175 -15.23 -31.22 13.98
CA LYS A 175 -15.83 -32.28 14.79
C LYS A 175 -15.16 -33.58 14.36
N ASN A 176 -14.41 -34.20 15.26
CA ASN A 176 -13.93 -35.56 15.07
C ASN A 176 -15.16 -36.47 14.99
N VAL A 177 -15.36 -37.09 13.82
CA VAL A 177 -16.27 -38.22 13.60
C VAL A 177 -15.41 -39.47 13.48
#